data_AF-A0A3N5MCD0-F1
#
_entry.id   AF-A0A3N5MCD0-F1
#
_cell.length_a   1.000
_cell.length_b   1.000
_cell.length_c   1.000
_cell.angle_alpha   90.00
_cell.angle_beta   90.00
_cell.angle_gamma   90.00
#
_symmetry.space_group_name_H-M   'P 1'
#
loop_
_entity.id
_entity.type
_entity.pdbx_description
1 polymer ?
#
loop_
_entity_poly.entity_id
_entity_poly.type
_entity_poly.pdbx_seq_one_letter_code
_entity_poly.pdbx_strand_id
1 'polypeptide(L)'
;GACGHTYGHHSVWQFWSSQREPVNFPMPTWEEAILRPGAAQMVHLKNLILSRPYFNRIPAPEMLPGLPEITPVDHNIHYDSLRAAHPAATRDAGGAYALIYFPQAEQSLQVDLSPLRGSVQAGWYDPRNGRVHPAGEHPNTLLTFTSPLAGPDWVLMFDTTV
;
A
#
# COMPACT_ATOMS: atom_id res chain seq x y z
N GLY A 1 -1.55 -7.57 7.92
CA GLY A 1 -1.41 -9.03 7.74
C GLY A 1 -2.69 -9.71 7.30
N ALA A 2 -3.55 -9.05 6.51
CA ALA A 2 -4.70 -9.73 5.90
C ALA A 2 -4.23 -10.71 4.81
N CYS A 3 -4.98 -11.79 4.57
CA CYS A 3 -4.71 -12.74 3.48
C CYS A 3 -5.14 -12.20 2.10
N GLY A 4 -5.96 -11.16 2.07
CA GLY A 4 -6.43 -10.53 0.85
C GLY A 4 -7.21 -9.26 1.15
N HIS A 5 -7.89 -8.75 0.13
CA HIS A 5 -8.72 -7.56 0.23
C HIS A 5 -9.95 -7.71 -0.67
N THR A 6 -11.10 -7.21 -0.20
CA THR A 6 -12.34 -7.15 -0.97
C THR A 6 -12.64 -5.70 -1.30
N TYR A 7 -12.71 -5.39 -2.59
CA TYR A 7 -13.11 -4.08 -3.07
C TYR A 7 -14.63 -3.93 -3.08
N GLY A 8 -15.10 -2.71 -2.79
CA GLY A 8 -16.51 -2.35 -2.87
C GLY A 8 -16.68 -0.97 -3.52
N HIS A 9 -17.70 -0.85 -4.37
CA HIS A 9 -18.16 0.44 -4.90
C HIS A 9 -19.64 0.60 -4.60
N HIS A 10 -20.03 1.77 -4.08
CA HIS A 10 -21.39 2.04 -3.58
C HIS A 10 -22.48 1.74 -4.63
N SER A 11 -22.27 2.09 -5.90
CA SER A 11 -23.21 1.77 -6.98
C SER A 11 -23.21 0.31 -7.42
N VAL A 12 -22.07 -0.40 -7.34
CA VAL A 12 -21.94 -1.76 -7.87
C VAL A 12 -22.65 -2.78 -6.98
N TRP A 13 -22.46 -2.70 -5.66
CA TRP A 13 -23.04 -3.71 -4.76
C TRP A 13 -24.57 -3.72 -4.78
N GLN A 14 -25.19 -2.58 -5.07
CA GLN A 14 -26.65 -2.44 -5.18
C GLN A 14 -27.17 -2.45 -6.63
N PHE A 15 -26.29 -2.65 -7.63
CA PHE A 15 -26.61 -2.56 -9.06
C PHE A 15 -27.41 -1.29 -9.40
N TRP A 16 -26.97 -0.15 -8.86
CA TRP A 16 -27.71 1.10 -8.98
C TRP A 16 -27.81 1.57 -10.44
N SER A 17 -29.02 1.94 -10.85
CA SER A 17 -29.31 2.62 -12.12
C SER A 17 -30.44 3.62 -11.88
N SER A 18 -30.65 4.55 -12.82
CA SER A 18 -31.73 5.56 -12.73
C SER A 18 -33.15 4.97 -12.73
N GLN A 19 -33.30 3.69 -13.06
CA GLN A 19 -34.57 2.97 -13.03
C GLN A 19 -34.89 2.32 -11.68
N ARG A 20 -34.05 2.52 -10.66
CA ARG A 20 -34.17 1.88 -9.34
C ARG A 20 -34.11 2.92 -8.23
N GLU A 21 -34.87 2.67 -7.17
CA GLU A 21 -34.77 3.45 -5.94
C GLU A 21 -33.37 3.28 -5.31
N PRO A 22 -32.64 4.38 -5.04
CA PRO A 22 -31.28 4.31 -4.50
C PRO A 22 -31.26 3.99 -3.00
N VAL A 23 -30.24 3.26 -2.56
CA VAL A 23 -29.81 3.28 -1.15
C VAL A 23 -28.78 4.39 -0.97
N ASN A 24 -29.08 5.36 -0.10
CA ASN A 24 -28.30 6.59 0.11
C ASN A 24 -28.16 7.42 -1.19
N PHE A 25 -26.92 7.84 -1.53
CA PHE A 25 -26.63 8.72 -2.66
C PHE A 25 -25.63 8.07 -3.63
N PRO A 26 -26.01 7.00 -4.36
CA PRO A 26 -25.12 6.35 -5.32
C PRO A 26 -24.95 7.22 -6.57
N MET A 27 -23.69 7.42 -6.96
CA MET A 27 -23.29 7.99 -8.25
C MET A 27 -21.86 7.50 -8.54
N PRO A 28 -21.53 7.08 -9.78
CA PRO A 28 -22.34 6.99 -11.00
C PRO A 28 -23.18 5.68 -11.09
N THR A 29 -23.76 5.32 -12.25
CA THR A 29 -24.49 4.02 -12.44
C THR A 29 -23.56 2.82 -12.23
N TRP A 30 -24.09 1.63 -11.97
CA TRP A 30 -23.25 0.45 -11.72
C TRP A 30 -22.41 0.05 -12.95
N GLU A 31 -22.96 0.24 -14.15
CA GLU A 31 -22.29 -0.01 -15.43
C GLU A 31 -21.08 0.92 -15.62
N GLU A 32 -21.19 2.18 -15.18
CA GLU A 32 -20.09 3.13 -15.20
C GLU A 32 -19.11 2.86 -14.04
N ALA A 33 -19.66 2.50 -12.88
CA ALA A 33 -18.91 2.30 -11.65
C ALA A 33 -17.94 1.11 -11.73
N ILE A 34 -18.30 0.04 -12.44
CA ILE A 34 -17.44 -1.14 -12.60
C ILE A 34 -16.14 -0.81 -13.35
N LEU A 35 -16.12 0.28 -14.12
CA LEU A 35 -14.96 0.75 -14.88
C LEU A 35 -14.14 1.82 -14.12
N ARG A 36 -14.50 2.13 -12.87
CA ARG A 36 -13.80 3.17 -12.11
C ARG A 36 -12.37 2.75 -11.75
N PRO A 37 -11.44 3.71 -11.62
CA PRO A 37 -10.02 3.42 -11.38
C PRO A 37 -9.79 2.47 -10.21
N GLY A 38 -10.50 2.64 -9.09
CA GLY A 38 -10.36 1.78 -7.92
C GLY A 38 -10.59 0.29 -8.22
N ALA A 39 -11.56 -0.05 -9.09
CA ALA A 39 -11.82 -1.43 -9.48
C ALA A 39 -10.67 -2.01 -10.32
N ALA A 40 -10.20 -1.25 -11.30
CA ALA A 40 -9.08 -1.64 -12.16
C ALA A 40 -7.76 -1.78 -11.38
N GLN A 41 -7.56 -0.96 -10.34
CA GLN A 41 -6.32 -0.94 -9.55
C GLN A 41 -6.13 -2.17 -8.66
N MET A 42 -7.22 -2.86 -8.27
CA MET A 42 -7.12 -4.04 -7.39
C MET A 42 -6.28 -5.18 -7.99
N VAL A 43 -6.19 -5.25 -9.32
CA VAL A 43 -5.32 -6.23 -9.99
C VAL A 43 -3.84 -5.99 -9.66
N HIS A 44 -3.44 -4.73 -9.46
CA HIS A 44 -2.06 -4.36 -9.14
C HIS A 44 -1.68 -4.78 -7.73
N LEU A 45 -2.60 -4.66 -6.75
CA LEU A 45 -2.39 -5.19 -5.41
C LEU A 45 -2.22 -6.72 -5.47
N LYS A 46 -3.13 -7.43 -6.15
CA LYS A 46 -3.04 -8.89 -6.31
C LYS A 46 -1.71 -9.30 -6.92
N ASN A 47 -1.31 -8.68 -8.03
CA ASN A 47 -0.08 -9.04 -8.74
C ASN A 47 1.17 -8.77 -7.89
N LEU A 48 1.23 -7.63 -7.18
CA LEU A 48 2.33 -7.34 -6.26
C LEU A 48 2.42 -8.39 -5.15
N ILE A 49 1.30 -8.71 -4.51
CA ILE A 49 1.25 -9.67 -3.39
C ILE A 49 1.58 -11.10 -3.81
N LEU A 50 1.32 -11.48 -5.07
CA LEU A 50 1.62 -12.81 -5.62
C LEU A 50 3.00 -12.92 -6.31
N SER A 51 3.68 -11.79 -6.54
CA SER A 51 4.98 -11.78 -7.22
C SER A 51 6.16 -12.27 -6.36
N ARG A 52 5.93 -12.57 -5.07
CA ARG A 52 6.91 -13.07 -4.11
C ARG A 52 6.35 -14.29 -3.34
N PRO A 53 7.21 -15.09 -2.68
CA PRO A 53 6.75 -16.18 -1.81
C PRO A 53 5.68 -15.75 -0.82
N TYR A 54 4.49 -16.32 -0.93
CA TYR A 54 3.32 -15.81 -0.24
C TYR A 54 3.25 -16.23 1.25
N PHE A 55 3.54 -17.49 1.55
CA PHE A 55 3.30 -18.07 2.89
C PHE A 55 4.31 -17.66 3.96
N ASN A 56 5.49 -17.19 3.55
CA ASN A 56 6.52 -16.73 4.48
C ASN A 56 6.42 -15.22 4.77
N ARG A 57 5.43 -14.53 4.19
CA ARG A 57 5.24 -13.09 4.39
C ARG A 57 4.65 -12.81 5.76
N ILE A 58 5.30 -11.93 6.53
CA ILE A 58 4.87 -11.48 7.85
C ILE A 58 4.74 -9.95 7.90
N PRO A 59 3.84 -9.39 8.75
CA PRO A 59 3.87 -7.95 9.08
C PRO A 59 5.24 -7.57 9.65
N ALA A 60 5.72 -6.38 9.32
CA ALA A 60 7.07 -5.94 9.69
C ALA A 60 7.12 -4.50 10.23
N PRO A 61 6.28 -4.12 11.23
CA PRO A 61 6.28 -2.75 11.76
C PRO A 61 7.63 -2.33 12.35
N GLU A 62 8.47 -3.29 12.76
CA GLU A 62 9.82 -3.03 13.25
C GLU A 62 10.73 -2.37 12.21
N MET A 63 10.45 -2.52 10.91
CA MET A 63 11.21 -1.89 9.83
C MET A 63 10.95 -0.38 9.71
N LEU A 64 9.98 0.17 10.44
CA LEU A 64 9.61 1.59 10.39
C LEU A 64 9.83 2.24 11.76
N PRO A 65 11.10 2.45 12.18
CA PRO A 65 11.38 3.12 13.43
C PRO A 65 10.96 4.59 13.38
N GLY A 66 10.60 5.14 14.54
CA GLY A 66 10.30 6.57 14.67
C GLY A 66 8.94 6.98 14.12
N LEU A 67 8.04 6.04 13.81
CA LEU A 67 6.65 6.40 13.55
C LEU A 67 6.02 7.04 14.79
N PRO A 68 5.23 8.12 14.61
CA PRO A 68 4.55 8.77 15.71
C PRO A 68 3.50 7.84 16.32
N GLU A 69 3.33 7.94 17.64
CA GLU A 69 2.33 7.15 18.36
C GLU A 69 0.92 7.53 17.89
N ILE A 70 0.12 6.52 17.56
CA ILE A 70 -1.27 6.69 17.15
C ILE A 70 -2.13 6.66 18.41
N THR A 71 -2.64 7.82 18.81
CA THR A 71 -3.55 7.96 19.96
C THR A 71 -4.85 7.19 19.74
N PRO A 72 -5.57 6.74 20.79
CA PRO A 72 -6.87 6.09 20.64
C PRO A 72 -7.87 6.90 19.80
N VAL A 73 -8.77 6.22 19.10
CA VAL A 73 -9.78 6.88 18.23
C VAL A 73 -10.72 7.73 19.08
N ASP A 74 -10.82 9.02 18.76
CA ASP A 74 -11.94 9.86 19.18
C ASP A 74 -13.01 9.86 18.08
N HIS A 75 -14.20 9.33 18.38
CA HIS A 75 -15.29 9.21 17.42
C HIS A 75 -15.89 10.56 16.99
N ASN A 76 -15.55 11.66 17.66
CA ASN A 76 -15.94 13.02 17.25
C ASN A 76 -14.98 13.64 16.24
N ILE A 77 -13.79 13.04 16.05
CA ILE A 77 -12.80 13.50 15.09
C ILE A 77 -12.98 12.71 13.79
N HIS A 78 -13.48 13.38 12.76
CA HIS A 78 -13.72 12.77 11.45
C HIS A 78 -12.49 12.80 10.52
N TYR A 79 -11.40 13.44 10.93
CA TYR A 79 -10.16 13.53 10.18
C TYR A 79 -8.94 13.57 11.10
N ASP A 80 -7.96 12.71 10.82
CA ASP A 80 -6.68 12.65 11.50
C ASP A 80 -5.58 12.44 10.44
N SER A 81 -4.76 13.47 10.23
CA SER A 81 -3.70 13.44 9.23
C SER A 81 -2.63 12.40 9.54
N LEU A 82 -2.40 12.09 10.82
CA LEU A 82 -1.42 11.10 11.24
C LEU A 82 -1.86 9.70 10.82
N ARG A 83 -3.14 9.39 11.02
CA ARG A 83 -3.74 8.12 10.63
C ARG A 83 -3.85 7.98 9.12
N ALA A 84 -4.21 9.06 8.42
CA ALA A 84 -4.27 9.06 6.96
C ALA A 84 -2.89 8.83 6.31
N ALA A 85 -1.83 9.37 6.92
CA ALA A 85 -0.46 9.21 6.46
C ALA A 85 0.27 7.99 7.07
N HIS A 86 -0.41 7.11 7.81
CA HIS A 86 0.28 6.02 8.52
C HIS A 86 0.78 4.92 7.55
N PRO A 87 2.11 4.69 7.45
CA PRO A 87 2.66 3.69 6.55
C PRO A 87 2.51 2.26 7.10
N ALA A 88 2.75 1.26 6.27
CA ALA A 88 2.73 -0.13 6.69
C ALA A 88 3.83 -0.94 6.00
N ALA A 89 4.46 -1.85 6.74
CA ALA A 89 5.52 -2.69 6.23
C ALA A 89 5.20 -4.18 6.38
N THR A 90 5.71 -4.97 5.43
CA THR A 90 5.69 -6.43 5.46
C THR A 90 6.96 -6.97 4.81
N ARG A 91 7.41 -8.15 5.24
CA ARG A 91 8.63 -8.78 4.72
C ARG A 91 8.51 -10.29 4.66
N ASP A 92 9.44 -10.91 3.96
CA ASP A 92 9.71 -12.33 4.10
C ASP A 92 10.32 -12.64 5.47
N ALA A 93 9.84 -13.69 6.13
CA ALA A 93 10.39 -14.13 7.42
C ALA A 93 11.88 -14.48 7.36
N GLY A 94 12.35 -15.00 6.23
CA GLY A 94 13.76 -15.30 5.94
C GLY A 94 14.56 -14.11 5.40
N GLY A 95 13.95 -12.92 5.32
CA GLY A 95 14.64 -11.68 4.93
C GLY A 95 14.97 -11.60 3.44
N ALA A 96 14.26 -12.32 2.56
CA ALA A 96 14.50 -12.29 1.11
C ALA A 96 13.96 -11.05 0.40
N TYR A 97 12.90 -10.43 0.94
CA TYR A 97 12.29 -9.23 0.39
C TYR A 97 11.50 -8.45 1.45
N ALA A 98 11.22 -7.18 1.18
CA ALA A 98 10.27 -6.36 1.94
C ALA A 98 9.43 -5.45 1.02
N LEU A 99 8.23 -5.10 1.50
CA LEU A 99 7.31 -4.17 0.86
C LEU A 99 6.86 -3.14 1.91
N ILE A 100 6.95 -1.86 1.58
CA ILE A 100 6.58 -0.75 2.47
C ILE A 100 5.60 0.16 1.74
N TYR A 101 4.39 0.29 2.26
CA TYR A 101 3.36 1.17 1.71
C TYR A 101 3.50 2.58 2.29
N PHE A 102 3.60 3.55 1.39
CA PHE A 102 3.61 4.99 1.66
C PHE A 102 2.25 5.54 1.21
N PRO A 103 1.34 5.90 2.14
CA PRO A 103 0.02 6.42 1.79
C PRO A 103 0.01 7.87 1.28
N GLN A 104 1.15 8.56 1.32
CA GLN A 104 1.27 9.95 0.90
C GLN A 104 2.50 10.17 -0.03
N ALA A 105 2.33 11.00 -1.05
CA ALA A 105 3.41 11.47 -1.91
C ALA A 105 4.33 12.43 -1.14
N GLU A 106 5.62 12.42 -1.49
CA GLU A 106 6.68 13.16 -0.80
C GLU A 106 6.84 12.82 0.69
N GLN A 107 6.24 11.70 1.13
CA GLN A 107 6.39 11.20 2.49
C GLN A 107 7.79 10.62 2.66
N SER A 108 8.50 11.09 3.68
CA SER A 108 9.82 10.58 4.04
C SER A 108 9.72 9.66 5.26
N LEU A 109 10.25 8.44 5.14
CA LEU A 109 10.28 7.45 6.22
C LEU A 109 11.70 6.97 6.46
N GLN A 110 12.04 6.77 7.73
CA GLN A 110 13.19 5.94 8.09
C GLN A 110 12.80 4.47 7.95
N VAL A 111 13.62 3.70 7.25
CA VAL A 111 13.41 2.29 6.97
C VAL A 111 14.62 1.51 7.46
N ASP A 112 14.40 0.62 8.43
CA ASP A 112 15.43 -0.31 8.91
C ASP A 112 15.45 -1.54 8.01
N LEU A 113 16.52 -1.68 7.23
CA LEU A 113 16.74 -2.80 6.32
C LEU A 113 17.53 -3.94 6.98
N SER A 114 18.00 -3.78 8.23
CA SER A 114 18.76 -4.83 8.94
C SER A 114 18.03 -6.18 9.09
N PRO A 115 16.68 -6.26 9.07
CA PRO A 115 15.99 -7.56 9.03
C PRO A 115 16.15 -8.34 7.71
N LEU A 116 16.73 -7.74 6.67
CA LEU A 116 16.99 -8.37 5.38
C LEU A 116 18.40 -8.97 5.35
N ARG A 117 18.54 -10.11 4.66
CA ARG A 117 19.73 -10.99 4.74
C ARG A 117 21.02 -10.41 4.10
N GLY A 118 20.96 -9.24 3.47
CA GLY A 118 22.07 -8.61 2.77
C GLY A 118 21.63 -7.35 2.04
N SER A 119 22.50 -6.81 1.19
CA SER A 119 22.18 -5.67 0.31
C SER A 119 20.91 -5.91 -0.49
N VAL A 120 20.23 -4.83 -0.84
CA VAL A 120 18.92 -4.90 -1.49
C VAL A 120 18.87 -4.06 -2.74
N GLN A 121 18.21 -4.60 -3.77
CA GLN A 121 17.73 -3.81 -4.89
C GLN A 121 16.40 -3.16 -4.50
N ALA A 122 16.36 -1.84 -4.52
CA ALA A 122 15.14 -1.07 -4.25
C ALA A 122 14.40 -0.67 -5.53
N GLY A 123 13.07 -0.56 -5.44
CA GLY A 123 12.23 -0.02 -6.50
C GLY A 123 10.89 0.50 -6.00
N TRP A 124 10.40 1.59 -6.60
CA TRP A 124 9.09 2.16 -6.32
C TRP A 124 8.03 1.53 -7.22
N TYR A 125 7.07 0.84 -6.62
CA TYR A 125 5.87 0.36 -7.28
C TYR A 125 4.78 1.43 -7.27
N ASP A 126 4.21 1.67 -8.43
CA ASP A 126 3.02 2.50 -8.58
C ASP A 126 1.76 1.62 -8.48
N PRO A 127 0.99 1.66 -7.37
CA PRO A 127 -0.19 0.83 -7.20
C PRO A 127 -1.33 1.19 -8.16
N ARG A 128 -1.26 2.34 -8.83
CA ARG A 128 -2.31 2.83 -9.72
C ARG A 128 -2.23 2.22 -11.12
N ASN A 129 -1.04 1.78 -11.53
CA ASN A 129 -0.79 1.22 -12.87
C ASN A 129 0.11 -0.03 -12.89
N GLY A 130 0.67 -0.43 -11.74
CA GLY A 130 1.49 -1.63 -11.59
C GLY A 130 2.92 -1.53 -12.11
N ARG A 131 3.43 -0.32 -12.42
CA ARG A 131 4.79 -0.12 -12.90
C ARG A 131 5.78 -0.07 -11.74
N VAL A 132 7.01 -0.50 -12.00
CA VAL A 132 8.15 -0.41 -11.07
C VAL A 132 9.16 0.59 -11.60
N HIS A 133 9.63 1.47 -10.73
CA HIS A 133 10.68 2.46 -11.00
C HIS A 133 11.91 2.14 -10.15
N PRO A 134 13.07 1.81 -10.74
CA PRO A 134 14.27 1.46 -9.99
C PRO A 134 14.70 2.58 -9.02
N ALA A 135 15.12 2.21 -7.81
CA ALA A 135 15.58 3.13 -6.76
C ALA A 135 17.01 2.82 -6.27
N GLY A 136 17.77 2.03 -7.03
CA GLY A 136 19.18 1.71 -6.76
C GLY A 136 19.37 0.54 -5.79
N GLU A 137 20.64 0.21 -5.54
CA GLU A 137 21.05 -0.79 -4.55
C GLU A 137 21.43 -0.09 -3.24
N HIS A 138 21.07 -0.72 -2.11
CA HIS A 138 21.28 -0.17 -0.78
C HIS A 138 21.83 -1.22 0.17
N PRO A 139 22.71 -0.85 1.12
CA PRO A 139 23.10 -1.73 2.21
C PRO A 139 21.90 -1.99 3.14
N ASN A 140 21.96 -3.09 3.91
CA ASN A 140 20.93 -3.44 4.88
C ASN A 140 21.06 -2.67 6.20
N THR A 141 21.09 -1.34 6.11
CA THR A 141 21.16 -0.42 7.26
C THR A 141 19.88 0.40 7.39
N LEU A 142 19.82 1.23 8.43
CA LEU A 142 18.80 2.27 8.54
C LEU A 142 19.03 3.35 7.48
N LEU A 143 18.03 3.60 6.64
CA LEU A 143 18.09 4.60 5.56
C LEU A 143 16.78 5.40 5.50
N THR A 144 16.83 6.60 4.93
CA THR A 144 15.64 7.42 4.69
C THR A 144 15.22 7.31 3.24
N PHE A 145 13.94 7.03 3.00
CA PHE A 145 13.35 7.02 1.66
C PHE A 145 12.22 8.05 1.59
N THR A 146 12.17 8.78 0.48
CA THR A 146 11.09 9.74 0.19
C THR A 146 10.31 9.25 -1.02
N SER A 147 8.98 9.10 -0.87
CA SER A 147 8.12 8.65 -1.94
C SER A 147 8.06 9.68 -3.09
N PRO A 148 7.90 9.25 -4.35
CA PRO A 148 7.83 10.18 -5.47
C PRO A 148 6.61 11.12 -5.37
N LEU A 149 6.75 12.32 -5.95
CA LEU A 149 5.70 13.36 -5.96
C LEU A 149 4.40 12.91 -6.66
N ALA A 150 4.49 12.12 -7.72
CA ALA A 150 3.34 11.82 -8.57
C ALA A 150 2.43 10.77 -7.94
N GLY A 151 1.43 11.14 -7.13
CA GLY A 151 0.34 10.24 -6.68
C GLY A 151 -0.25 10.64 -5.34
N PRO A 152 -1.20 9.87 -4.78
CA PRO A 152 -1.30 9.85 -3.34
C PRO A 152 -0.32 8.82 -2.76
N ASP A 153 -0.18 7.63 -3.36
CA ASP A 153 0.43 6.48 -2.70
C ASP A 153 1.46 5.71 -3.54
N TRP A 154 2.36 5.00 -2.84
CA TRP A 154 3.45 4.22 -3.41
C TRP A 154 3.75 2.98 -2.57
N VAL A 155 4.33 1.95 -3.18
CA VAL A 155 4.96 0.86 -2.42
C VAL A 155 6.46 0.83 -2.72
N LEU A 156 7.29 0.99 -1.71
CA LEU A 156 8.73 0.74 -1.82
C LEU A 156 8.98 -0.75 -1.68
N MET A 157 9.71 -1.30 -2.65
CA MET A 157 10.03 -2.71 -2.75
C MET A 157 11.52 -2.91 -2.53
N PHE A 158 11.87 -3.99 -1.83
CA PHE A 158 13.24 -4.43 -1.64
C PHE A 158 13.33 -5.91 -1.96
N ASP A 159 14.27 -6.30 -2.81
CA ASP A 159 14.63 -7.69 -3.05
C ASP A 159 16.13 -7.86 -2.75
N THR A 160 16.50 -8.85 -1.93
CA THR A 160 17.92 -9.06 -1.56
C THR A 160 18.71 -9.53 -2.77
N THR A 161 19.84 -8.85 -3.04
CA THR A 161 20.84 -9.34 -4.00
C THR A 161 21.50 -10.59 -3.43
N VAL A 162 21.69 -11.62 -4.27
CA VAL A 162 22.32 -12.89 -3.87
C VAL A 162 23.80 -12.67 -3.61
#